data_AF-A0AAV6B6L6-F1
#
_entry.id   AF-A0AAV6B6L6-F1
#
_cell.length_a   1.000
_cell.length_b   1.000
_cell.length_c   1.000
_cell.angle_alpha   90.00
_cell.angle_beta   90.00
_cell.angle_gamma   90.00
#
_symmetry.space_group_name_H-M   'P 1'
#
loop_
_entity.id
_entity.type
_entity.pdbx_description
1 polymer ?
#
loop_
_entity_poly.entity_id
_entity_poly.type
_entity_poly.pdbx_seq_one_letter_code
_entity_poly.pdbx_strand_id
1 'polypeptide(L)'
;DGRCFRGMNETATIEMDMPLKTAGADELPIPLDLGEWAPVSQLREWIMAEVGTLNWTSPELMELLRNQPSFEPKALLNTMVLAYATGIFTAEEISRRCSTDTEFRAVRPRLPPIAAELKTFRKENRGVFKWCLAKVITRALKAQFVEGESIEVLPMGLRRYVVKNAITRLELARHLDRGGEL
;
A
#
# COMPACT_ATOMS: atom_id res chain seq x y z
N ASP A 1 56.94 -12.22 27.42
CA ASP A 1 55.54 -12.66 27.54
C ASP A 1 54.58 -11.50 27.56
N GLY A 2 53.46 -11.63 26.85
CA GLY A 2 52.21 -10.91 27.15
C GLY A 2 51.96 -9.58 26.43
N ARG A 3 51.64 -9.62 25.14
CA ARG A 3 50.82 -8.58 24.47
C ARG A 3 49.39 -8.65 25.02
N CYS A 4 48.87 -7.58 25.61
CA CYS A 4 47.42 -7.44 25.84
C CYS A 4 46.82 -6.42 24.88
N PHE A 5 45.77 -6.89 24.21
CA PHE A 5 45.07 -6.30 23.08
C PHE A 5 44.17 -5.11 23.47
N ARG A 6 44.08 -4.21 22.49
CA ARG A 6 43.10 -3.14 22.28
C ARG A 6 41.67 -3.70 22.11
N GLY A 7 40.66 -2.99 22.61
CA GLY A 7 39.24 -3.07 22.19
C GLY A 7 38.48 -1.93 22.85
N MET A 8 38.09 -0.83 22.19
CA MET A 8 37.11 -0.65 21.09
C MET A 8 35.68 -1.04 21.46
N ASN A 9 34.92 -0.04 21.92
CA ASN A 9 33.46 0.01 21.79
C ASN A 9 33.10 1.40 21.26
N GLU A 10 33.61 1.69 20.06
CA GLU A 10 33.20 2.83 19.24
C GLU A 10 31.80 2.50 18.71
N THR A 11 30.82 3.34 19.04
CA THR A 11 29.45 3.21 18.55
C THR A 11 29.51 3.44 17.04
N ALA A 12 29.52 2.36 16.27
CA ALA A 12 29.53 2.43 14.81
C ALA A 12 28.18 3.00 14.34
N THR A 13 28.16 4.30 14.10
CA THR A 13 27.19 4.92 13.20
C THR A 13 27.48 4.34 11.82
N ILE A 14 26.64 3.42 11.37
CA ILE A 14 26.69 2.93 10.00
C ILE A 14 26.23 4.10 9.13
N GLU A 15 27.17 4.88 8.61
CA GLU A 15 26.93 5.80 7.51
C GLU A 15 26.61 4.95 6.27
N MET A 16 25.33 4.81 5.97
CA MET A 16 24.87 4.28 4.69
C MET A 16 25.15 5.33 3.62
N ASP A 17 26.35 5.29 3.05
CA ASP A 17 26.71 6.09 1.87
C ASP A 17 26.02 5.49 0.63
N MET A 18 24.74 5.82 0.47
CA MET A 18 23.96 5.48 -0.72
C MET A 18 24.08 6.64 -1.70
N PRO A 19 24.63 6.45 -2.92
CA PRO A 19 24.79 7.53 -3.87
C PRO A 19 23.42 7.91 -4.44
N LEU A 20 22.74 8.83 -3.76
CA LEU A 20 21.55 9.51 -4.26
C LEU A 20 21.98 10.38 -5.44
N LYS A 21 21.78 9.87 -6.66
CA LYS A 21 21.81 10.66 -7.89
C LYS A 21 20.80 11.80 -7.76
N THR A 22 21.31 12.99 -7.41
CA THR A 22 20.71 14.33 -7.55
C THR A 22 19.20 14.36 -7.86
N ALA A 23 18.40 13.97 -6.88
CA ALA A 23 17.05 14.48 -6.67
C ALA A 23 17.15 15.38 -5.43
N GLY A 24 16.42 16.51 -5.39
CA GLY A 24 16.50 17.47 -4.28
C GLY A 24 16.49 16.79 -2.91
N ALA A 25 17.41 17.23 -2.04
CA ALA A 25 17.93 16.51 -0.88
C ALA A 25 16.97 16.20 0.29
N ASP A 26 15.67 15.92 0.07
CA ASP A 26 14.77 15.65 1.22
C ASP A 26 13.54 14.74 1.01
N GLU A 27 13.33 14.13 -0.16
CA GLU A 27 12.25 13.13 -0.32
C GLU A 27 12.72 11.96 -1.20
N LEU A 28 12.84 10.75 -0.62
CA LEU A 28 12.98 9.50 -1.38
C LEU A 28 11.77 9.36 -2.31
N PRO A 29 11.90 9.36 -3.64
CA PRO A 29 10.72 9.39 -4.50
C PRO A 29 10.02 8.03 -4.48
N ILE A 30 8.96 7.88 -3.68
CA ILE A 30 8.07 6.71 -3.80
C ILE A 30 7.22 6.89 -5.06
N PRO A 31 7.34 6.01 -6.07
CA PRO A 31 6.60 6.13 -7.31
C PRO A 31 5.10 5.98 -7.06
N LEU A 32 4.29 6.65 -7.87
CA LEU A 32 2.83 6.47 -7.80
C LEU A 32 2.42 5.05 -8.16
N ASP A 33 3.14 4.44 -9.12
CA ASP A 33 3.06 3.02 -9.46
C ASP A 33 4.19 2.25 -8.77
N LEU A 34 3.86 1.53 -7.69
CA LEU A 34 4.80 0.65 -7.01
C LEU A 34 5.21 -0.57 -7.85
N GLY A 35 4.54 -0.80 -8.99
CA GLY A 35 4.95 -1.76 -10.01
C GLY A 35 6.36 -1.50 -10.56
N GLU A 36 6.86 -0.27 -10.42
CA GLU A 36 8.24 0.10 -10.71
C GLU A 36 9.27 -0.55 -9.76
N TRP A 37 8.86 -0.96 -8.56
CA TRP A 37 9.73 -1.55 -7.54
C TRP A 37 9.49 -3.04 -7.32
N ALA A 38 8.27 -3.52 -7.55
CA ALA A 38 7.94 -4.93 -7.35
C ALA A 38 6.90 -5.39 -8.38
N PRO A 39 6.95 -6.67 -8.82
CA PRO A 39 5.92 -7.23 -9.67
C PRO A 39 4.51 -7.06 -9.07
N VAL A 40 3.52 -6.76 -9.91
CA VAL A 40 2.12 -6.56 -9.47
C VAL A 40 1.56 -7.77 -8.73
N SER A 41 1.97 -8.99 -9.11
CA SER A 41 1.61 -10.22 -8.42
C SER A 41 2.14 -10.27 -6.98
N GLN A 42 3.37 -9.80 -6.75
CA GLN A 42 3.96 -9.70 -5.41
C GLN A 42 3.28 -8.61 -4.58
N LEU A 43 2.96 -7.46 -5.21
CA LEU A 43 2.16 -6.42 -4.55
C LEU A 43 0.80 -6.96 -4.11
N ARG A 44 0.11 -7.72 -4.98
CA ARG A 44 -1.16 -8.37 -4.67
C ARG A 44 -1.03 -9.30 -3.46
N GLU A 45 0.01 -10.13 -3.40
CA GLU A 45 0.25 -11.01 -2.26
C GLU A 45 0.46 -10.24 -0.95
N TRP A 46 1.27 -9.17 -0.98
CA TRP A 46 1.46 -8.31 0.18
C TRP A 46 0.17 -7.64 0.64
N ILE A 47 -0.62 -7.14 -0.30
CA ILE A 47 -1.92 -6.51 -0.02
C ILE A 47 -2.87 -7.51 0.62
N MET A 48 -3.01 -8.71 0.04
CA MET A 48 -3.88 -9.76 0.56
C MET A 48 -3.46 -10.18 1.98
N ALA A 49 -2.14 -10.25 2.24
CA ALA A 49 -1.62 -10.53 3.57
C ALA A 49 -1.98 -9.42 4.57
N GLU A 50 -1.72 -8.15 4.26
CA GLU A 50 -2.00 -7.01 5.15
C GLU A 50 -3.50 -6.83 5.40
N VAL A 51 -4.32 -6.88 4.34
CA VAL A 51 -5.80 -6.84 4.45
C VAL A 51 -6.31 -8.05 5.24
N GLY A 52 -5.65 -9.21 5.14
CA GLY A 52 -5.95 -10.40 5.92
C GLY A 52 -5.80 -10.22 7.43
N THR A 53 -4.98 -9.27 7.89
CA THR A 53 -4.77 -9.02 9.33
C THR A 53 -5.85 -8.15 9.99
N LEU A 54 -6.74 -7.54 9.20
CA LEU A 54 -7.83 -6.73 9.74
C LEU A 54 -8.87 -7.59 10.48
N ASN A 55 -9.59 -6.98 11.42
CA ASN A 55 -10.68 -7.65 12.10
C ASN A 55 -11.91 -7.75 11.18
N TRP A 56 -12.13 -8.94 10.59
CA TRP A 56 -13.27 -9.24 9.71
C TRP A 56 -14.47 -9.85 10.43
N THR A 57 -14.42 -9.95 11.76
CA THR A 57 -15.46 -10.61 12.58
C THR A 57 -16.13 -9.65 13.56
N SER A 58 -16.03 -8.33 13.34
CA SER A 58 -16.74 -7.36 14.19
C SER A 58 -18.26 -7.54 14.07
N PRO A 59 -19.03 -7.36 15.16
CA PRO A 59 -20.48 -7.54 15.13
C PRO A 59 -21.18 -6.72 14.04
N GLU A 60 -20.74 -5.48 13.84
CA GLU A 60 -21.32 -4.54 12.86
C GLU A 60 -21.09 -5.01 11.43
N LEU A 61 -19.88 -5.50 11.14
CA LEU A 61 -19.56 -6.05 9.82
C LEU A 61 -20.33 -7.34 9.57
N MET A 62 -20.42 -8.22 10.58
CA MET A 62 -21.17 -9.46 10.46
C MET A 62 -22.67 -9.20 10.25
N GLU A 63 -23.22 -8.16 10.86
CA GLU A 63 -24.60 -7.73 10.61
C GLU A 63 -24.80 -7.21 9.19
N LEU A 64 -23.89 -6.35 8.70
CA LEU A 64 -23.91 -5.88 7.32
C LEU A 64 -23.87 -7.05 6.33
N LEU A 65 -22.99 -8.02 6.53
CA LEU A 65 -22.85 -9.18 5.66
C LEU A 65 -24.06 -10.12 5.70
N ARG A 66 -24.76 -10.22 6.84
CA ARG A 66 -26.04 -10.94 6.91
C ARG A 66 -27.12 -10.26 6.08
N ASN A 67 -27.16 -8.93 6.10
CA ASN A 67 -28.13 -8.13 5.35
C ASN A 67 -27.77 -7.98 3.86
N GLN A 68 -26.49 -8.16 3.50
CA GLN A 68 -25.99 -8.04 2.14
C GLN A 68 -25.01 -9.19 1.79
N PRO A 69 -25.50 -10.42 1.57
CA PRO A 69 -24.63 -11.59 1.37
C PRO A 69 -23.73 -11.54 0.13
N SER A 70 -24.07 -10.72 -0.86
CA SER A 70 -23.27 -10.50 -2.07
C SER A 70 -22.18 -9.44 -1.91
N PHE A 71 -22.17 -8.69 -0.81
CA PHE A 71 -21.19 -7.66 -0.54
C PHE A 71 -19.87 -8.31 -0.09
N GLU A 72 -18.78 -8.03 -0.81
CA GLU A 72 -17.47 -8.63 -0.58
C GLU A 72 -16.45 -7.54 -0.16
N PRO A 73 -16.54 -6.98 1.05
CA PRO A 73 -15.74 -5.82 1.46
C PRO A 73 -14.24 -6.11 1.45
N LYS A 74 -13.84 -7.35 1.76
CA LYS A 74 -12.45 -7.79 1.69
C LYS A 74 -11.91 -7.78 0.25
N ALA A 75 -12.72 -8.24 -0.71
CA ALA A 75 -12.34 -8.21 -2.12
C ALA A 75 -12.26 -6.76 -2.64
N LEU A 76 -13.27 -5.93 -2.33
CA LEU A 76 -13.26 -4.50 -2.69
C LEU A 76 -12.03 -3.77 -2.14
N LEU A 77 -11.70 -4.00 -0.87
CA LEU A 77 -10.53 -3.40 -0.24
C LEU A 77 -9.23 -3.85 -0.92
N ASN A 78 -9.04 -5.16 -1.13
CA ASN A 78 -7.86 -5.66 -1.85
C ASN A 78 -7.76 -5.05 -3.26
N THR A 79 -8.86 -5.02 -4.02
CA THR A 79 -8.90 -4.49 -5.39
C THR A 79 -8.49 -3.02 -5.42
N MET A 80 -9.09 -2.20 -4.56
CA MET A 80 -8.84 -0.77 -4.55
C MET A 80 -7.45 -0.42 -4.00
N VAL A 81 -6.94 -1.18 -3.00
CA VAL A 81 -5.55 -1.00 -2.53
C VAL A 81 -4.56 -1.39 -3.63
N LEU A 82 -4.80 -2.47 -4.38
CA LEU A 82 -3.96 -2.86 -5.52
C LEU A 82 -3.95 -1.77 -6.58
N ALA A 83 -5.12 -1.24 -6.94
CA ALA A 83 -5.21 -0.16 -7.91
C ALA A 83 -4.42 1.09 -7.48
N TYR A 84 -4.60 1.52 -6.24
CA TYR A 84 -3.87 2.69 -5.72
C TYR A 84 -2.37 2.43 -5.59
N ALA A 85 -1.96 1.19 -5.27
CA ALA A 85 -0.56 0.80 -5.26
C ALA A 85 0.05 0.83 -6.67
N THR A 86 -0.73 0.59 -7.72
CA THR A 86 -0.26 0.60 -9.13
C THR A 86 -0.64 1.88 -9.90
N GLY A 87 -0.93 2.97 -9.20
CA GLY A 87 -1.19 4.27 -9.83
C GLY A 87 -2.55 4.42 -10.51
N ILE A 88 -3.49 3.51 -10.29
CA ILE A 88 -4.84 3.53 -10.88
C ILE A 88 -5.84 4.10 -9.88
N PHE A 89 -6.36 5.31 -10.16
CA PHE A 89 -7.08 6.10 -9.16
C PHE A 89 -8.58 6.28 -9.40
N THR A 90 -9.04 6.26 -10.65
CA THR A 90 -10.46 6.47 -11.00
C THR A 90 -11.28 5.21 -10.84
N ALA A 91 -12.47 5.33 -10.27
CA ALA A 91 -13.37 4.19 -10.04
C ALA A 91 -13.75 3.45 -11.33
N GLU A 92 -13.93 4.18 -12.43
CA GLU A 92 -14.28 3.65 -13.75
C GLU A 92 -13.16 2.76 -14.31
N GLU A 93 -11.90 3.22 -14.24
CA GLU A 93 -10.75 2.43 -14.67
C GLU A 93 -10.55 1.19 -13.78
N ILE A 94 -10.73 1.30 -12.46
CA ILE A 94 -10.64 0.15 -11.54
C ILE A 94 -11.68 -0.91 -11.92
N SER A 95 -12.93 -0.48 -12.17
CA SER A 95 -14.01 -1.36 -12.62
C SER A 95 -13.66 -2.06 -13.94
N ARG A 96 -13.11 -1.32 -14.91
CA ARG A 96 -12.65 -1.87 -16.19
C ARG A 96 -11.52 -2.90 -16.00
N ARG A 97 -10.53 -2.59 -15.16
CA ARG A 97 -9.39 -3.48 -14.86
C ARG A 97 -9.84 -4.78 -14.21
N CYS A 98 -10.85 -4.77 -13.36
CA CYS A 98 -11.44 -5.99 -12.81
C CYS A 98 -11.99 -6.94 -13.89
N SER A 99 -12.29 -6.46 -15.09
CA SER A 99 -12.71 -7.30 -16.22
C SER A 99 -11.56 -7.71 -17.13
N THR A 100 -10.56 -6.84 -17.32
CA THR A 100 -9.54 -7.02 -18.37
C THR A 100 -8.18 -7.47 -17.86
N ASP A 101 -7.85 -7.22 -16.59
CA ASP A 101 -6.53 -7.41 -16.01
C ASP A 101 -6.49 -8.68 -15.14
N THR A 102 -5.49 -9.51 -15.34
CA THR A 102 -5.38 -10.81 -14.66
C THR A 102 -5.15 -10.67 -13.17
N GLU A 103 -4.34 -9.70 -12.73
CA GLU A 103 -4.05 -9.51 -11.30
C GLU A 103 -5.29 -8.96 -10.57
N PHE A 104 -6.07 -8.08 -11.21
CA PHE A 104 -7.32 -7.58 -10.64
C PHE A 104 -8.40 -8.68 -10.57
N ARG A 105 -8.49 -9.55 -11.58
CA ARG A 105 -9.40 -10.72 -11.56
C ARG A 105 -9.01 -11.73 -10.49
N ALA A 106 -7.72 -11.91 -10.23
CA ALA A 106 -7.23 -12.81 -9.17
C ALA A 106 -7.65 -12.35 -7.77
N VAL A 107 -7.85 -11.05 -7.55
CA VAL A 107 -8.32 -10.49 -6.27
C VAL A 107 -9.83 -10.69 -6.06
N ARG A 108 -10.62 -10.56 -7.13
CA ARG A 108 -12.09 -10.67 -7.06
C ARG A 108 -12.63 -11.65 -8.13
N PRO A 109 -12.97 -12.90 -7.76
CA PRO A 109 -13.29 -13.94 -8.73
C PRO A 109 -14.74 -13.94 -9.25
N ARG A 110 -15.65 -13.09 -8.74
CA ARG A 110 -17.08 -13.13 -9.11
C ARG A 110 -17.51 -12.09 -10.13
N LEU A 111 -17.70 -10.84 -9.70
CA LEU A 111 -18.25 -9.76 -10.52
C LEU A 111 -17.39 -8.49 -10.37
N PRO A 112 -17.04 -7.79 -11.44
CA PRO A 112 -16.40 -6.48 -11.35
C PRO A 112 -17.27 -5.48 -10.57
N PRO A 113 -16.70 -4.70 -9.64
CA PRO A 113 -17.46 -3.67 -8.93
C PRO A 113 -17.82 -2.54 -9.88
N ILE A 114 -18.97 -1.89 -9.65
CA ILE A 114 -19.32 -0.69 -10.40
C ILE A 114 -18.69 0.55 -9.77
N ALA A 115 -18.47 1.60 -10.57
CA ALA A 115 -17.78 2.80 -10.10
C ALA A 115 -18.44 3.45 -8.86
N ALA A 116 -19.79 3.48 -8.80
CA ALA A 116 -20.53 4.04 -7.67
C ALA A 116 -20.29 3.28 -6.35
N GLU A 117 -20.16 1.95 -6.42
CA GLU A 117 -19.84 1.08 -5.27
C GLU A 117 -18.44 1.42 -4.74
N LEU A 118 -17.46 1.56 -5.64
CA LEU A 118 -16.08 1.92 -5.28
C LEU A 118 -15.99 3.32 -4.64
N LYS A 119 -16.68 4.32 -5.21
CA LYS A 119 -16.71 5.69 -4.68
C LYS A 119 -17.29 5.72 -3.26
N THR A 120 -18.38 5.00 -3.02
CA THR A 120 -19.04 4.88 -1.71
C THR A 120 -18.15 4.15 -0.71
N PHE A 121 -17.63 2.98 -1.09
CA PHE A 121 -16.77 2.16 -0.23
C PHE A 121 -15.51 2.92 0.22
N ARG A 122 -14.86 3.67 -0.69
CA ARG A 122 -13.73 4.54 -0.36
C ARG A 122 -14.08 5.62 0.65
N LYS A 123 -15.22 6.28 0.46
CA LYS A 123 -15.67 7.37 1.35
C LYS A 123 -15.85 6.86 2.78
N GLU A 124 -16.47 5.70 2.93
CA GLU A 124 -16.78 5.09 4.22
C GLU A 124 -15.54 4.49 4.91
N ASN A 125 -14.59 3.94 4.13
CA ASN A 125 -13.46 3.16 4.66
C ASN A 125 -12.10 3.86 4.53
N ARG A 126 -12.08 5.19 4.40
CA ARG A 126 -10.86 5.98 4.12
C ARG A 126 -9.72 5.70 5.11
N GLY A 127 -10.03 5.51 6.39
CA GLY A 127 -9.04 5.18 7.43
C GLY A 127 -8.35 3.85 7.17
N VAL A 128 -9.12 2.82 6.78
CA VAL A 128 -8.62 1.48 6.46
C VAL A 128 -7.73 1.52 5.23
N PHE A 129 -8.14 2.23 4.18
CA PHE A 129 -7.31 2.41 2.98
C PHE A 129 -5.96 3.04 3.29
N LYS A 130 -5.95 4.12 4.09
CA LYS A 130 -4.71 4.80 4.49
C LYS A 130 -3.77 3.82 5.19
N TRP A 131 -4.31 2.99 6.09
CA TRP A 131 -3.53 1.99 6.82
C TRP A 131 -2.96 0.93 5.87
N CYS A 132 -3.79 0.33 5.01
CA CYS A 132 -3.34 -0.69 4.05
C CYS A 132 -2.27 -0.15 3.09
N LEU A 133 -2.48 1.04 2.53
CA LEU A 133 -1.50 1.68 1.64
C LEU A 133 -0.18 1.95 2.36
N ALA A 134 -0.21 2.47 3.57
CA ALA A 134 1.02 2.71 4.35
C ALA A 134 1.80 1.40 4.59
N LYS A 135 1.11 0.29 4.87
CA LYS A 135 1.73 -1.03 5.03
C LYS A 135 2.37 -1.54 3.75
N VAL A 136 1.66 -1.44 2.63
CA VAL A 136 2.16 -1.92 1.33
C VAL A 136 3.33 -1.08 0.83
N ILE A 137 3.25 0.26 0.96
CA ILE A 137 4.36 1.16 0.65
C ILE A 137 5.58 0.85 1.54
N THR A 138 5.36 0.55 2.82
CA THR A 138 6.44 0.13 3.73
C THR A 138 7.11 -1.16 3.25
N ARG A 139 6.33 -2.16 2.82
CA ARG A 139 6.88 -3.41 2.27
C ARG A 139 7.66 -3.17 0.99
N ALA A 140 7.13 -2.36 0.07
CA ALA A 140 7.81 -2.01 -1.17
C ALA A 140 9.13 -1.27 -0.92
N LEU A 141 9.16 -0.31 0.02
CA LEU A 141 10.39 0.35 0.44
C LEU A 141 11.43 -0.62 1.00
N LYS A 142 11.00 -1.55 1.88
CA LYS A 142 11.90 -2.56 2.44
C LYS A 142 12.46 -3.45 1.33
N ALA A 143 11.61 -3.96 0.44
CA ALA A 143 12.05 -4.80 -0.68
C ALA A 143 13.01 -4.07 -1.63
N GLN A 144 12.83 -2.77 -1.83
CA GLN A 144 13.63 -1.97 -2.76
C GLN A 144 14.99 -1.53 -2.18
N PHE A 145 15.06 -1.20 -0.89
CA PHE A 145 16.22 -0.52 -0.30
C PHE A 145 16.84 -1.24 0.89
N VAL A 146 16.22 -2.31 1.38
CA VAL A 146 16.70 -3.08 2.54
C VAL A 146 16.98 -4.50 2.08
N GLU A 147 18.21 -4.75 1.66
CA GLU A 147 18.72 -6.11 1.51
C GLU A 147 19.00 -6.69 2.92
N GLY A 148 18.39 -7.84 3.24
CA GLY A 148 18.58 -8.54 4.51
C GLY A 148 17.63 -8.11 5.64
N GLU A 149 17.43 -9.02 6.60
CA GLU A 149 16.37 -9.03 7.64
C GLU A 149 16.39 -7.90 8.70
N SER A 150 16.97 -6.73 8.46
CA SER A 150 17.44 -5.90 9.58
C SER A 150 16.58 -4.67 9.93
N ILE A 151 15.50 -4.36 9.21
CA ILE A 151 14.61 -3.24 9.60
C ILE A 151 13.23 -3.75 9.96
N GLU A 152 13.02 -4.07 11.24
CA GLU A 152 11.69 -4.37 11.78
C GLU A 152 10.80 -3.11 11.72
N VAL A 153 11.35 -1.96 12.13
CA VAL A 153 10.61 -0.70 12.31
C VAL A 153 11.24 0.42 11.47
N LEU A 154 10.43 1.09 10.62
CA LEU A 154 10.89 2.26 9.87
C LEU A 154 11.21 3.43 10.81
N PRO A 155 12.31 4.18 10.56
CA PRO A 155 12.57 5.46 11.22
C PRO A 155 11.38 6.42 11.13
N MET A 156 11.20 7.28 12.13
CA MET A 156 10.01 8.15 12.24
C MET A 156 9.81 9.07 11.02
N GLY A 157 10.88 9.64 10.47
CA GLY A 157 10.82 10.47 9.26
C GLY A 157 10.25 9.71 8.07
N LEU A 158 10.73 8.49 7.85
CA LEU A 158 10.26 7.60 6.79
C LEU A 158 8.82 7.15 7.01
N ARG A 159 8.42 6.90 8.26
CA ARG A 159 7.01 6.60 8.61
C ARG A 159 6.08 7.76 8.25
N ARG A 160 6.45 9.01 8.57
CA ARG A 160 5.66 10.19 8.20
C ARG A 160 5.54 10.32 6.69
N TYR A 161 6.64 10.08 5.98
CA TYR A 161 6.68 10.12 4.53
C TYR A 161 5.76 9.06 3.89
N VAL A 162 5.79 7.82 4.36
CA VAL A 162 4.89 6.74 3.94
C VAL A 162 3.42 7.11 4.13
N VAL A 163 3.06 7.64 5.31
CA VAL A 163 1.68 8.03 5.61
C VAL A 163 1.23 9.20 4.72
N LYS A 164 2.09 10.20 4.49
CA LYS A 164 1.83 11.30 3.56
C LYS A 164 1.54 10.75 2.15
N ASN A 165 2.37 9.83 1.68
CA ASN A 165 2.27 9.22 0.35
C ASN A 165 0.97 8.37 0.21
N ALA A 166 0.52 7.68 1.26
CA ALA A 166 -0.78 7.01 1.30
C ALA A 166 -1.97 7.98 1.23
N ILE A 167 -1.90 9.10 1.97
CA ILE A 167 -2.94 10.14 1.93
C ILE A 167 -3.02 10.78 0.55
N THR A 168 -1.87 11.11 -0.07
CA THR A 168 -1.81 11.70 -1.41
C THR A 168 -2.53 10.83 -2.44
N ARG A 169 -2.34 9.50 -2.43
CA ARG A 169 -3.05 8.59 -3.34
C ARG A 169 -4.57 8.62 -3.15
N LEU A 170 -5.03 8.66 -1.90
CA LEU A 170 -6.45 8.78 -1.59
C LEU A 170 -7.03 10.12 -2.02
N GLU A 171 -6.25 11.20 -1.93
CA GLU A 171 -6.64 12.50 -2.44
C GLU A 171 -6.70 12.52 -3.96
N LEU A 172 -5.70 11.98 -4.66
CA LEU A 172 -5.70 11.86 -6.13
C LEU A 172 -6.95 11.14 -6.62
N ALA A 173 -7.26 9.98 -6.02
CA ALA A 173 -8.46 9.22 -6.34
C ALA A 173 -9.75 10.02 -6.14
N ARG A 174 -9.85 10.78 -5.04
CA ARG A 174 -11.00 11.66 -4.79
C ARG A 174 -11.12 12.79 -5.81
N HIS A 175 -10.00 13.40 -6.22
CA HIS A 175 -10.02 14.54 -7.14
C HIS A 175 -10.35 14.08 -8.56
N LEU A 176 -9.75 12.99 -9.01
CA LEU A 176 -9.98 12.45 -10.36
C LEU A 176 -11.43 12.00 -10.56
N ASP A 177 -12.03 11.35 -9.56
CA ASP A 177 -13.44 10.93 -9.63
C ASP A 177 -14.43 12.10 -9.59
N ARG A 178 -14.04 13.27 -9.07
CA ARG A 178 -14.87 14.50 -9.09
C ARG A 178 -14.69 15.28 -10.38
N GLY A 179 -13.49 15.27 -10.96
CA GLY A 179 -13.19 15.95 -12.22
C GLY A 179 -13.81 15.28 -13.45
N GLY A 180 -14.21 14.01 -13.34
CA GLY A 180 -14.91 13.27 -14.40
C GLY A 180 -16.44 13.38 -14.38
N GLU A 181 -17.03 14.19 -13.49
CA GLU A 181 -18.48 14.40 -13.39
C GLU A 181 -18.98 15.65 -14.16
N LEU A 182 -18.27 16.07 -15.23
CA LEU A 182 -18.63 17.17 -16.12
C LEU A 182 -19.11 16.68 -17.49
#